data_AF-A0A4Q5Z6D7-F1
#
_entry.id   AF-A0A4Q5Z6D7-F1
#
_cell.length_a   1.000
_cell.length_b   1.000
_cell.length_c   1.000
_cell.angle_alpha   90.00
_cell.angle_beta   90.00
_cell.angle_gamma   90.00
#
_symmetry.space_group_name_H-M   'P 1'
#
loop_
_entity.id
_entity.type
_entity.pdbx_description
1 polymer ?
#
loop_
_entity_poly.entity_id
_entity_poly.type
_entity_poly.pdbx_seq_one_letter_code
_entity_poly.pdbx_strand_id
1 'polypeptide(L)'
;MKPQNKTERSRAFMRFLLLFIVTISLVVVAIFYSIEVPQAENEKLRHKLAALQKESESTANFNELLEEAMDELNKLSIPTESAVAVNQRVQLKIIAMEKLLRQIPNSENSIYHLTIRNMSELNQAKYKLSQGR
;
A
#
# COMPACT_ATOMS: atom_id res chain seq x y z
N MET A 1 13.25 -13.49 75.80
CA MET A 1 14.19 -12.36 75.64
C MET A 1 13.64 -11.41 74.59
N LYS A 2 13.41 -10.12 74.92
CA LYS A 2 13.01 -9.11 73.92
C LYS A 2 14.28 -8.70 73.15
N PRO A 3 14.33 -8.83 71.82
CA PRO A 3 15.52 -8.46 71.06
C PRO A 3 15.76 -6.95 71.22
N GLN A 4 16.97 -6.60 71.67
CA GLN A 4 17.38 -5.22 71.94
C GLN A 4 17.50 -4.40 70.64
N ASN A 5 17.64 -5.08 69.49
CA ASN A 5 17.81 -4.46 68.18
C ASN A 5 16.49 -4.37 67.36
N LYS A 6 15.41 -3.87 67.97
CA LYS A 6 14.13 -3.68 67.25
C LYS A 6 14.16 -2.51 66.26
N THR A 7 14.89 -1.45 66.60
CA THR A 7 14.95 -0.21 65.83
C THR A 7 15.78 -0.34 64.56
N GLU A 8 16.97 -0.99 64.60
CA GLU A 8 17.73 -1.20 63.36
C GLU A 8 17.04 -2.22 62.45
N ARG A 9 16.38 -3.25 63.01
CA ARG A 9 15.57 -4.18 62.22
C ARG A 9 14.46 -3.48 61.45
N SER A 10 13.74 -2.56 62.10
CA SER A 10 12.69 -1.79 61.42
C SER A 10 13.25 -0.87 60.33
N ARG A 11 14.41 -0.24 60.57
CA ARG A 11 15.04 0.66 59.59
C ARG A 11 15.61 -0.11 58.39
N ALA A 12 16.22 -1.26 58.63
CA ALA A 12 16.69 -2.17 57.58
C ALA A 12 15.53 -2.71 56.75
N PHE A 13 14.44 -3.13 57.40
CA PHE A 13 13.21 -3.55 56.74
C PHE A 13 12.61 -2.45 55.88
N MET A 14 12.57 -1.21 56.37
CA MET A 14 11.99 -0.11 55.60
C MET A 14 12.84 0.27 54.38
N ARG A 15 14.17 0.21 54.49
CA ARG A 15 15.07 0.37 53.34
C ARG A 15 14.88 -0.74 52.32
N PHE A 16 14.75 -1.99 52.78
CA PHE A 16 14.47 -3.14 51.92
C PHE A 16 13.12 -2.99 51.21
N LEU A 17 12.06 -2.62 51.94
CA LEU A 17 10.73 -2.44 51.39
C LEU A 17 10.69 -1.34 50.32
N LEU A 18 11.40 -0.23 50.56
CA LEU A 18 11.49 0.86 49.59
C LEU A 18 12.23 0.42 48.33
N LEU A 19 13.37 -0.26 48.48
CA LEU A 19 14.09 -0.85 47.34
C LEU A 19 13.22 -1.85 46.57
N PHE A 20 12.48 -2.71 47.28
CA PHE A 20 11.59 -3.70 46.68
C PHE A 20 10.46 -3.08 45.86
N ILE A 21 9.85 -2.00 46.36
CA ILE A 21 8.81 -1.28 45.62
C ILE A 21 9.39 -0.60 44.37
N VAL A 22 10.59 -0.03 44.48
CA VAL A 22 11.29 0.61 43.35
C VAL A 22 11.62 -0.43 42.28
N THR A 23 12.17 -1.58 42.66
CA THR A 23 12.52 -2.63 41.69
C THR A 23 11.29 -3.24 41.04
N ILE A 24 10.22 -3.53 41.79
CA ILE A 24 8.97 -4.01 41.20
C ILE A 24 8.39 -2.97 40.24
N SER A 25 8.32 -1.71 40.65
CA SER A 25 7.82 -0.63 39.78
C SER A 25 8.61 -0.53 38.49
N LEU A 26 9.95 -0.62 38.56
CA LEU A 26 10.82 -0.61 37.39
C LEU A 26 10.52 -1.79 36.46
N VAL A 27 10.36 -2.99 37.00
CA VAL A 27 10.04 -4.21 36.22
C VAL A 27 8.68 -4.09 35.55
N VAL A 28 7.66 -3.61 36.27
CA VAL A 28 6.30 -3.43 35.73
C VAL A 28 6.32 -2.40 34.59
N VAL A 29 6.99 -1.26 34.77
CA VAL A 29 7.14 -0.24 33.72
C VAL A 29 7.88 -0.81 32.51
N ALA A 30 8.96 -1.56 32.71
CA ALA A 30 9.70 -2.19 31.62
C ALA A 30 8.83 -3.18 30.83
N ILE A 31 8.00 -3.99 31.51
CA ILE A 31 7.07 -4.92 30.85
C ILE A 31 6.01 -4.15 30.05
N PHE A 32 5.43 -3.09 30.62
CA PHE A 32 4.43 -2.26 29.94
C PHE A 32 4.98 -1.66 28.63
N TYR A 33 6.14 -1.02 28.69
CA TYR A 33 6.78 -0.45 27.50
C TYR A 33 7.23 -1.52 26.49
N SER A 34 7.57 -2.73 26.95
CA SER A 34 7.94 -3.85 26.09
C SER A 34 6.75 -4.42 25.28
N ILE A 35 5.51 -4.32 25.78
CA ILE A 35 4.33 -4.92 25.13
C ILE A 35 3.59 -3.92 24.22
N GLU A 36 3.43 -2.67 24.67
CA GLU A 36 2.58 -1.70 23.98
C GLU A 36 3.25 -1.11 22.72
N VAL A 37 4.57 -0.89 22.77
CA VAL A 37 5.33 -0.35 21.63
C VAL A 37 5.31 -1.29 20.42
N PRO A 38 5.56 -2.61 20.57
CA PRO A 38 5.44 -3.54 19.44
C PRO A 38 4.03 -3.65 18.85
N GLN A 39 2.98 -3.44 19.65
CA GLN A 39 1.60 -3.50 19.14
C GLN A 39 1.29 -2.31 18.23
N ALA A 40 1.58 -1.09 18.67
CA ALA A 40 1.37 0.12 17.87
C ALA A 40 2.23 0.11 16.59
N GLU A 41 3.46 -0.38 16.66
CA GLU A 41 4.32 -0.53 15.49
C GLU A 41 3.76 -1.59 14.52
N ASN A 42 3.33 -2.75 15.03
CA ASN A 42 2.71 -3.79 14.21
C ASN A 42 1.42 -3.31 13.53
N GLU A 43 0.57 -2.54 14.21
CA GLU A 43 -0.63 -1.96 13.61
C GLU A 43 -0.28 -0.99 12.49
N LYS A 44 0.69 -0.10 12.71
CA LYS A 44 1.16 0.82 11.68
C LYS A 44 1.77 0.08 10.48
N LEU A 45 2.54 -0.98 10.72
CA LEU A 45 3.09 -1.84 9.68
C LEU A 45 1.99 -2.56 8.90
N ARG A 46 0.97 -3.10 9.57
CA ARG A 46 -0.20 -3.72 8.92
C ARG A 46 -0.96 -2.73 8.04
N HIS A 47 -1.19 -1.51 8.52
CA HIS A 47 -1.81 -0.46 7.73
C HIS A 47 -1.00 -0.09 6.48
N LYS A 48 0.33 0.03 6.62
CA LYS A 48 1.22 0.28 5.48
C LYS A 48 1.20 -0.88 4.50
N LEU A 49 1.24 -2.13 4.96
CA LEU A 49 1.19 -3.32 4.12
C LEU A 49 -0.13 -3.39 3.35
N ALA A 50 -1.26 -3.12 4.00
CA ALA A 50 -2.56 -3.10 3.34
C ALA A 50 -2.64 -2.02 2.25
N ALA A 51 -2.10 -0.83 2.52
CA ALA A 51 -2.03 0.25 1.52
C ALA A 51 -1.16 -0.14 0.32
N LEU A 52 0.02 -0.73 0.58
CA LEU A 52 0.94 -1.21 -0.48
C LEU A 52 0.34 -2.36 -1.28
N GLN A 53 -0.34 -3.32 -0.65
CA GLN A 53 -1.04 -4.39 -1.36
C GLN A 53 -2.11 -3.84 -2.28
N LYS A 54 -2.92 -2.89 -1.80
CA LYS A 54 -3.95 -2.24 -2.61
C LYS A 54 -3.36 -1.45 -3.79
N GLU A 55 -2.26 -0.75 -3.58
CA GLU A 55 -1.52 -0.06 -4.65
C GLU A 55 -0.96 -1.05 -5.67
N SER A 56 -0.35 -2.14 -5.21
CA SER A 56 0.19 -3.20 -6.07
C SER A 56 -0.89 -3.87 -6.92
N GLU A 57 -2.04 -4.19 -6.32
CA GLU A 57 -3.18 -4.78 -7.03
C GLU A 57 -3.72 -3.83 -8.10
N SER A 58 -3.87 -2.56 -7.75
CA SER A 58 -4.33 -1.54 -8.70
C SER A 58 -3.36 -1.35 -9.87
N THR A 59 -2.05 -1.42 -9.59
CA THR A 59 -0.99 -1.34 -10.60
C THR A 59 -1.00 -2.56 -11.52
N ALA A 60 -1.19 -3.76 -10.97
CA ALA A 60 -1.28 -4.99 -11.75
C ALA A 60 -2.48 -4.95 -12.72
N ASN A 61 -3.65 -4.56 -12.21
CA ASN A 61 -4.87 -4.43 -13.02
C ASN A 61 -4.74 -3.37 -14.12
N PHE A 62 -4.03 -2.27 -13.84
CA PHE A 62 -3.73 -1.25 -14.86
C PHE A 62 -2.83 -1.82 -15.97
N ASN A 63 -1.77 -2.54 -15.60
CA ASN A 63 -0.82 -3.12 -16.54
C ASN A 63 -1.48 -4.16 -17.44
N GLU A 64 -2.37 -5.00 -16.89
CA GLU A 64 -3.15 -5.97 -17.65
C GLU A 64 -4.01 -5.28 -18.72
N LEU A 65 -4.77 -4.25 -18.34
CA LEU A 65 -5.57 -3.49 -19.31
C LEU A 65 -4.72 -2.82 -20.40
N LEU A 66 -3.54 -2.33 -20.05
CA LEU A 66 -2.61 -1.73 -20.99
C LEU A 66 -2.09 -2.76 -22.00
N GLU A 67 -1.69 -3.94 -21.53
CA GLU A 67 -1.21 -5.04 -22.37
C GLU A 67 -2.31 -5.50 -23.33
N GLU A 68 -3.53 -5.71 -22.82
CA GLU A 68 -4.67 -6.06 -23.65
C GLU A 68 -5.01 -4.96 -24.68
N ALA A 69 -4.88 -3.69 -24.31
CA ALA A 69 -5.13 -2.59 -25.23
C ALA A 69 -4.06 -2.54 -26.34
N MET A 70 -2.80 -2.84 -26.01
CA MET A 70 -1.73 -2.97 -27.00
C MET A 70 -1.91 -4.17 -27.92
N ASP A 71 -2.36 -5.32 -27.40
CA ASP A 71 -2.68 -6.49 -28.23
C ASP A 71 -3.79 -6.17 -29.23
N GLU A 72 -4.91 -5.58 -28.76
CA GLU A 72 -6.00 -5.14 -29.62
C GLU A 72 -5.52 -4.16 -30.69
N LEU A 73 -4.71 -3.19 -30.31
CA LEU A 73 -4.17 -2.21 -31.23
C LEU A 73 -3.23 -2.83 -32.29
N ASN A 74 -2.52 -3.91 -31.97
CA ASN A 74 -1.70 -4.63 -32.92
C ASN A 74 -2.54 -5.36 -33.98
N LYS A 75 -3.78 -5.75 -33.65
CA LYS A 75 -4.74 -6.33 -34.61
C LYS A 75 -5.15 -5.36 -35.71
N LEU A 76 -4.99 -4.05 -35.50
CA LEU A 76 -5.22 -3.05 -36.54
C LEU A 76 -4.27 -3.19 -37.75
N SER A 77 -3.12 -3.85 -37.55
CA SER A 77 -2.18 -4.15 -38.63
C SER A 77 -2.58 -5.39 -39.44
N ILE A 78 -3.60 -6.14 -39.01
CA ILE A 78 -4.04 -7.39 -39.63
C ILE A 78 -5.20 -7.09 -40.61
N PRO A 79 -5.10 -7.47 -41.90
CA PRO A 79 -6.10 -7.14 -42.92
C PRO A 79 -7.50 -7.72 -42.69
N THR A 80 -7.64 -8.74 -41.84
CA THR A 80 -8.90 -9.47 -41.61
C THR A 80 -9.82 -8.79 -40.60
N GLU A 81 -9.34 -7.81 -39.84
CA GLU A 81 -10.13 -7.15 -38.81
C GLU A 81 -10.63 -5.76 -39.24
N SER A 82 -11.87 -5.44 -38.87
CA SER A 82 -12.42 -4.09 -39.09
C SER A 82 -11.69 -3.08 -38.22
N ALA A 83 -11.04 -2.10 -38.87
CA ALA A 83 -10.35 -1.02 -38.21
C ALA A 83 -11.24 -0.24 -37.22
N VAL A 84 -12.54 -0.13 -37.53
CA VAL A 84 -13.53 0.53 -36.67
C VAL A 84 -13.77 -0.28 -35.40
N ALA A 85 -13.92 -1.60 -35.52
CA ALA A 85 -14.17 -2.48 -34.38
C ALA A 85 -12.95 -2.53 -33.44
N VAL A 86 -11.74 -2.64 -33.99
CA VAL A 86 -10.49 -2.59 -33.21
C VAL A 86 -10.38 -1.27 -32.44
N ASN A 87 -10.59 -0.14 -33.11
CA ASN A 87 -10.54 1.18 -32.48
C ASN A 87 -11.54 1.29 -31.31
N GLN A 88 -12.77 0.81 -31.48
CA GLN A 88 -13.77 0.80 -30.40
C GLN A 88 -13.32 -0.04 -29.20
N ARG A 89 -12.76 -1.24 -29.43
CA ARG A 89 -12.27 -2.10 -28.34
C ARG A 89 -11.11 -1.47 -27.57
N VAL A 90 -10.17 -0.83 -28.27
CA VAL A 90 -9.07 -0.08 -27.63
C VAL A 90 -9.61 1.09 -26.79
N GLN A 91 -10.60 1.85 -27.31
CA GLN A 91 -11.22 2.94 -26.56
C GLN A 91 -11.95 2.47 -25.30
N LEU A 92 -12.63 1.33 -25.34
CA LEU A 92 -13.26 0.74 -24.15
C LEU A 92 -12.23 0.40 -23.06
N LYS A 93 -11.07 -0.13 -23.45
CA LYS A 93 -9.96 -0.41 -22.52
C LYS A 93 -9.34 0.87 -21.96
N ILE A 94 -9.21 1.92 -22.76
CA ILE A 94 -8.79 3.27 -22.30
C ILE A 94 -9.75 3.80 -21.24
N ILE A 95 -11.07 3.73 -21.47
CA ILE A 95 -12.08 4.16 -20.49
C ILE A 95 -11.99 3.32 -19.21
N ALA A 96 -11.74 2.01 -19.32
CA ALA A 96 -11.54 1.14 -18.17
C ALA A 96 -10.29 1.53 -17.34
N MET A 97 -9.17 1.87 -18.01
CA MET A 97 -7.97 2.39 -17.35
C MET A 97 -8.24 3.72 -16.63
N GLU A 98 -8.96 4.65 -17.26
CA GLU A 98 -9.38 5.91 -16.63
C GLU A 98 -10.28 5.70 -15.40
N LYS A 99 -11.13 4.67 -15.43
CA LYS A 99 -11.99 4.31 -14.30
C LYS A 99 -11.17 3.74 -13.15
N LEU A 100 -10.21 2.86 -13.42
CA LEU A 100 -9.29 2.33 -12.40
C LEU A 100 -8.49 3.46 -11.75
N LEU A 101 -8.02 4.41 -12.55
CA LEU A 101 -7.18 5.49 -12.07
C LEU A 101 -7.87 6.36 -11.01
N ARG A 102 -9.18 6.58 -11.12
CA ARG A 102 -9.97 7.31 -10.09
C ARG A 102 -10.05 6.60 -8.74
N GLN A 103 -9.71 5.31 -8.70
CA GLN A 103 -9.71 4.50 -7.48
C GLN A 103 -8.33 4.44 -6.81
N ILE A 104 -7.28 4.91 -7.49
CA ILE A 104 -5.90 4.90 -7.00
C ILE A 104 -5.64 6.20 -6.22
N PRO A 105 -5.31 6.14 -4.91
CA PRO A 105 -4.90 7.30 -4.15
C PRO A 105 -3.63 7.93 -4.75
N ASN A 106 -3.55 9.26 -4.83
CA ASN A 106 -2.42 10.00 -5.40
C ASN A 106 -2.18 9.79 -6.91
N SER A 107 -3.19 9.39 -7.68
CA SER A 107 -3.09 9.23 -9.13
C SER A 107 -2.77 10.52 -9.90
N GLU A 108 -3.01 11.68 -9.28
CA GLU A 108 -2.86 13.02 -9.90
C GLU A 108 -1.45 13.32 -10.43
N ASN A 109 -0.42 12.59 -9.97
CA ASN A 109 0.97 12.86 -10.35
C ASN A 109 1.55 11.91 -11.41
N SER A 110 0.74 10.99 -11.93
CA SER A 110 1.28 9.69 -12.31
C SER A 110 1.48 9.48 -13.82
N ILE A 111 2.58 8.80 -14.12
CA ILE A 111 2.88 8.10 -15.38
C ILE A 111 1.64 7.44 -16.01
N TYR A 112 0.67 6.97 -15.22
CA TYR A 112 -0.59 6.42 -15.73
C TYR A 112 -1.37 7.38 -16.65
N HIS A 113 -1.48 8.68 -16.30
CA HIS A 113 -2.13 9.66 -17.16
C HIS A 113 -1.39 9.87 -18.48
N LEU A 114 -0.05 9.86 -18.43
CA LEU A 114 0.79 9.95 -19.63
C LEU A 114 0.64 8.69 -20.49
N THR A 115 0.62 7.50 -19.89
CA THR A 115 0.44 6.23 -20.57
C THR A 115 -0.93 6.14 -21.24
N ILE A 116 -2.00 6.51 -20.54
CA ILE A 116 -3.36 6.57 -21.12
C ILE A 116 -3.40 7.54 -22.31
N ARG A 117 -2.82 8.73 -22.16
CA ARG A 117 -2.75 9.73 -23.24
C ARG A 117 -2.01 9.17 -24.45
N ASN A 118 -0.80 8.65 -24.26
CA ASN A 118 0.01 8.08 -25.31
C ASN A 118 -0.72 6.93 -26.02
N MET A 119 -1.42 6.07 -25.26
CA MET A 119 -2.20 4.97 -25.82
C MET A 119 -3.36 5.48 -26.70
N SER A 120 -4.06 6.52 -26.25
CA SER A 120 -5.14 7.16 -27.02
C SER A 120 -4.61 7.80 -28.30
N GLU A 121 -3.52 8.56 -28.21
CA GLU A 121 -2.86 9.19 -29.37
C GLU A 121 -2.39 8.14 -30.39
N LEU A 122 -1.78 7.06 -29.91
CA LEU A 122 -1.27 5.99 -30.77
C LEU A 122 -2.41 5.21 -31.44
N ASN A 123 -3.50 4.95 -30.72
CA ASN A 123 -4.71 4.36 -31.29
C ASN A 123 -5.31 5.25 -32.40
N GLN A 124 -5.44 6.56 -32.15
CA GLN A 124 -5.93 7.50 -33.15
C GLN A 124 -5.02 7.58 -34.38
N ALA A 125 -3.70 7.60 -34.18
CA ALA A 125 -2.72 7.65 -35.26
C ALA A 125 -2.81 6.40 -36.15
N LYS A 126 -2.81 5.20 -35.53
CA LYS A 126 -2.95 3.94 -36.26
C LYS A 126 -4.29 3.84 -36.99
N TYR A 127 -5.38 4.27 -36.37
CA TYR A 127 -6.71 4.31 -37.00
C TYR A 127 -6.77 5.24 -38.22
N LYS A 128 -6.16 6.42 -38.15
CA LYS A 128 -6.07 7.32 -39.33
C LYS A 128 -5.28 6.69 -40.48
N LEU A 129 -4.19 5.99 -40.16
CA LEU A 129 -3.38 5.30 -41.16
C LEU A 129 -4.12 4.14 -41.84
N SER A 130 -4.99 3.43 -41.12
CA SER A 130 -5.78 2.35 -41.71
C SER A 130 -6.94 2.84 -42.59
N GLN A 131 -7.42 4.07 -42.40
CA GLN A 131 -8.44 4.71 -43.25
C GLN A 131 -7.86 5.33 -44.53
N GLY A 132 -6.56 5.63 -44.54
CA GLY A 132 -5.84 6.21 -45.69
C GLY A 132 -5.17 5.19 -46.61
N ARG A 133 -5.40 3.89 -46.39
CA ARG A 133 -4.98 2.78 -47.25
C ARG A 133 -6.16 2.24 -48.02
#